data_AF-A0A3N9P5N1-F1
#
_entry.id   AF-A0A3N9P5N1-F1
#
_cell.length_a   1.000
_cell.length_b   1.000
_cell.length_c   1.000
_cell.angle_alpha   90.00
_cell.angle_beta   90.00
_cell.angle_gamma   90.00
#
_symmetry.space_group_name_H-M   'P 1'
#
loop_
_entity.id
_entity.type
_entity.pdbx_description
1 polymer ?
#
loop_
_entity_poly.entity_id
_entity_poly.type
_entity_poly.pdbx_seq_one_letter_code
_entity_poly.pdbx_strand_id
1 'polypeptide(L)' 'MTLQERIKALIDVWENAAIVYAQTLEEDKRYGDYGGIQHCEHMIQFSRKKVEELESELRQIRSA' A
#
# COMPACT_ATOMS: atom_id res chain seq x y z
N MET A 1 -15.41 -13.91 10.02
CA MET A 1 -14.90 -12.93 9.06
C MET A 1 -15.25 -13.40 7.66
N THR A 2 -15.98 -12.59 6.91
CA THR A 2 -16.35 -12.84 5.51
C THR A 2 -15.18 -12.54 4.57
N LEU A 3 -15.25 -13.01 3.32
CA LEU A 3 -14.25 -12.66 2.30
C LEU A 3 -14.16 -11.15 2.08
N GLN A 4 -15.30 -10.44 2.05
CA GLN A 4 -15.32 -8.98 1.91
C GLN A 4 -14.64 -8.27 3.09
N GLU A 5 -14.88 -8.72 4.33
CA GLU A 5 -14.22 -8.16 5.51
C GLU A 5 -12.70 -8.39 5.46
N ARG A 6 -12.26 -9.56 5.01
CA ARG A 6 -10.83 -9.86 4.84
C ARG A 6 -10.18 -8.96 3.79
N ILE A 7 -10.82 -8.75 2.64
CA ILE A 7 -10.29 -7.89 1.57
C ILE A 7 -10.18 -6.44 2.06
N LYS A 8 -11.20 -5.92 2.76
CA LYS A 8 -11.14 -4.58 3.36
C LYS A 8 -9.98 -4.44 4.34
N ALA A 9 -9.82 -5.40 5.25
CA ALA A 9 -8.71 -5.39 6.19
C ALA A 9 -7.33 -5.42 5.49
N LEU A 10 -7.21 -6.13 4.35
CA LEU A 10 -5.98 -6.13 3.56
C LEU A 10 -5.73 -4.80 2.86
N ILE A 11 -6.78 -4.13 2.34
CA ILE A 11 -6.67 -2.78 1.78
C ILE A 11 -6.12 -1.83 2.86
N ASP A 12 -6.71 -1.84 4.06
CA ASP A 12 -6.25 -0.99 5.17
C ASP A 12 -4.77 -1.23 5.50
N VAL A 13 -4.30 -2.47 5.45
CA VAL A 13 -2.88 -2.81 5.68
C VAL A 13 -1.98 -2.18 4.61
N TRP A 14 -2.34 -2.29 3.33
CA TRP A 14 -1.52 -1.73 2.24
C TRP A 14 -1.57 -0.21 2.17
N GLU A 15 -2.72 0.41 2.49
CA GLU A 15 -2.82 1.87 2.62
C GLU A 15 -1.92 2.37 3.77
N ASN A 16 -1.97 1.71 4.93
CA ASN A 16 -1.10 2.05 6.05
C ASN A 16 0.38 1.83 5.72
N ALA A 17 0.73 0.76 5.02
CA ALA A 17 2.11 0.53 4.56
C ALA A 17 2.60 1.69 3.67
N ALA A 18 1.79 2.14 2.71
CA ALA A 18 2.14 3.26 1.84
C ALA A 18 2.35 4.56 2.63
N ILE A 19 1.56 4.81 3.68
CA ILE A 19 1.72 5.97 4.57
C ILE A 19 3.05 5.90 5.34
N VAL A 20 3.37 4.74 5.92
CA VAL A 20 4.61 4.54 6.67
C VAL A 20 5.83 4.75 5.77
N TYR A 21 5.85 4.15 4.58
CA TYR A 21 6.96 4.37 3.63
C TYR A 21 7.05 5.81 3.13
N ALA A 22 5.92 6.51 2.99
CA ALA A 22 5.93 7.94 2.65
C ALA A 22 6.54 8.80 3.77
N GLN A 23 6.31 8.44 5.03
CA GLN A 23 6.95 9.12 6.17
C GLN A 23 8.46 8.86 6.19
N THR A 24 8.89 7.60 6.01
CA THR A 24 10.32 7.24 5.95
C THR A 24 11.03 7.90 4.76
N LEU A 25 10.37 7.99 3.60
CA LEU A 25 10.92 8.66 2.42
C LEU A 25 11.33 10.11 2.70
N GLU A 26 10.58 10.83 3.52
CA GLU A 26 10.93 12.22 3.89
C GLU A 26 12.19 12.28 4.77
N GLU A 27 12.41 11.29 5.63
CA GLU A 27 13.66 11.15 6.40
C GLU A 27 14.83 10.76 5.50
N ASP A 28 14.65 9.78 4.61
CA ASP A 28 15.69 9.34 3.68
C ASP A 28 16.16 10.50 2.77
N LYS A 29 15.21 11.30 2.27
CA LYS A 29 15.51 12.55 1.53
C LYS A 29 16.27 13.56 2.38
N ARG A 30 15.89 13.74 3.65
CA ARG A 30 16.53 14.69 4.56
C ARG A 30 18.00 14.34 4.82
N TYR A 31 18.31 13.05 4.92
CA TYR A 31 19.66 12.56 5.22
C TYR A 31 20.47 12.15 3.98
N GLY A 32 19.87 12.17 2.79
CA GLY A 32 20.53 11.80 1.54
C GLY A 32 20.76 10.29 1.41
N ASP A 33 19.91 9.46 2.02
CA ASP A 33 19.95 8.00 1.87
C ASP A 33 19.29 7.61 0.54
N TYR A 34 20.08 7.61 -0.53
CA TYR A 34 19.61 7.23 -1.86
C TYR A 34 19.08 5.78 -1.95
N GLY A 35 19.59 4.87 -1.11
CA GLY A 35 19.11 3.50 -1.07
C GLY A 35 17.73 3.42 -0.41
N GLY A 36 17.56 4.11 0.71
CA GLY A 36 16.27 4.28 1.39
C GLY A 36 15.22 4.92 0.48
N ILE A 37 15.58 6.01 -0.22
CA ILE A 37 14.68 6.69 -1.18
C ILE A 37 14.14 5.70 -2.22
N GLN A 38 15.02 4.97 -2.91
CA GLN A 38 14.62 4.02 -3.96
C GLN A 38 13.74 2.89 -3.40
N HIS A 39 14.07 2.39 -2.21
CA HIS A 39 13.29 1.36 -1.55
C HIS A 39 11.89 1.88 -1.19
N CYS A 40 11.79 3.03 -0.53
CA CYS A 40 10.53 3.62 -0.12
C CYS A 40 9.64 3.97 -1.32
N GLU A 41 10.19 4.54 -2.39
CA GLU A 41 9.43 4.82 -3.63
C GLU A 41 8.84 3.55 -4.25
N HIS A 42 9.64 2.48 -4.35
CA HIS A 42 9.15 1.20 -4.83
C HIS A 42 8.06 0.64 -3.92
N MET A 43 8.25 0.65 -2.60
CA MET A 43 7.27 0.08 -1.67
C MET A 43 5.95 0.87 -1.66
N ILE A 44 5.99 2.18 -1.85
CA ILE A 44 4.78 3.01 -2.02
C ILE A 44 4.02 2.57 -3.28
N GLN A 45 4.72 2.45 -4.42
CA GLN A 45 4.09 2.02 -5.67
C GLN A 45 3.52 0.60 -5.58
N PHE A 46 4.27 -0.32 -4.99
CA PHE A 46 3.86 -1.69 -4.77
C PHE A 46 2.59 -1.77 -3.91
N SER A 47 2.56 -1.03 -2.79
CA SER A 47 1.42 -1.01 -1.88
C SER A 47 0.17 -0.46 -2.55
N ARG A 48 0.29 0.63 -3.34
CA ARG A 48 -0.84 1.18 -4.11
C ARG A 48 -1.38 0.19 -5.14
N LYS A 49 -0.49 -0.52 -5.85
CA LYS A 49 -0.91 -1.57 -6.78
C LYS A 49 -1.67 -2.69 -6.07
N LYS A 50 -1.27 -3.05 -4.85
CA LYS A 50 -2.01 -4.04 -4.04
C LYS A 50 -3.40 -3.56 -3.62
N VAL A 51 -3.54 -2.29 -3.28
CA VAL A 51 -4.86 -1.68 -3.03
C VAL A 51 -5.73 -1.78 -4.28
N GLU A 52 -5.23 -1.36 -5.45
CA GLU A 52 -5.97 -1.41 -6.72
C GLU A 52 -6.45 -2.83 -7.09
N GLU A 53 -5.57 -3.84 -6.92
CA GLU A 53 -5.89 -5.25 -7.15
C GLU A 53 -7.04 -5.72 -6.23
N LEU A 54 -6.95 -5.42 -4.93
CA LEU A 54 -7.94 -5.81 -3.92
C LEU A 54 -9.28 -5.07 -4.08
N GLU A 55 -9.25 -3.79 -4.43
CA GLU A 55 -10.46 -3.04 -4.74
C GLU A 55 -11.18 -3.61 -5.96
N SER A 56 -10.43 -4.05 -6.97
CA SER A 56 -10.98 -4.72 -8.14
C SER A 56 -11.68 -6.02 -7.77
N GLU A 57 -11.04 -6.85 -6.94
CA GLU A 57 -11.63 -8.08 -6.41
C GLU A 57 -12.91 -7.79 -5.60
N LEU A 58 -12.88 -6.77 -4.74
CA LEU A 58 -14.03 -6.36 -3.94
C LEU A 58 -15.21 -5.90 -4.80
N ARG A 59 -14.94 -5.19 -5.91
CA ARG A 59 -15.96 -4.78 -6.89
C ARG A 59 -16.59 -6.00 -7.55
N GLN A 60 -15.79 -6.98 -7.99
CA GLN A 60 -16.28 -8.21 -8.61
C GLN A 60 -17.20 -9.01 -7.67
N ILE A 61 -16.82 -9.12 -6.39
CA ILE A 61 -17.63 -9.81 -5.38
C ILE A 61 -18.96 -9.10 -5.12
N ARG A 62 -19.00 -7.76 -5.17
CA ARG A 62 -20.23 -6.98 -4.97
C ARG A 62 -21.18 -7.03 -6.17
N SER A 63 -20.66 -7.31 -7.36
CA SER A 63 -21.45 -7.42 -8.60
C SER A 63 -21.94 -8.84 -8.91
N ALA A 64 -21.51 -9.84 -8.14
CA ALA A 64 -21.92 -11.24 -8.24
C ALA A 64 -23.12 -11.55 -7.34
#